data_AF-A0A5J4QCF1-F1
#
_entry.id   AF-A0A5J4QCF1-F1
#
_cell.length_a   1.000
_cell.length_b   1.000
_cell.length_c   1.000
_cell.angle_alpha   90.00
_cell.angle_beta   90.00
_cell.angle_gamma   90.00
#
_symmetry.space_group_name_H-M   'P 1'
#
loop_
_entity.id
_entity.type
_entity.pdbx_description
1 polymer ?
#
loop_
_entity_poly.entity_id
_entity_poly.type
_entity_poly.pdbx_seq_one_letter_code
_entity_poly.pdbx_strand_id
1 'polypeptide(L)' 'MSVLRSLEERYYTFVYVSKQLFFERYKCILYYQALKRNNNSATLYIFPTGGHGWGMKNTFQYKREMLTLLKSWLDDI' A
#
# COMPACT_ATOMS: atom_id res chain seq x y z
N MET A 1 2.35 -7.33 -28.91
CA MET A 1 3.45 -7.49 -27.94
C MET A 1 2.84 -7.75 -26.57
N SER A 2 2.63 -9.01 -26.23
CA SER A 2 2.09 -9.42 -24.92
C SER A 2 3.25 -9.52 -23.93
N VAL A 3 3.32 -8.59 -22.98
CA VAL A 3 4.22 -8.75 -21.84
C VAL A 3 3.63 -9.86 -20.98
N LEU A 4 4.27 -11.03 -21.04
CA LEU A 4 4.10 -12.11 -20.07
C LEU A 4 4.52 -11.55 -18.70
N ARG A 5 3.57 -11.02 -17.93
CA ARG A 5 3.78 -10.80 -16.49
C ARG A 5 3.86 -12.18 -15.87
N SER A 6 5.06 -12.52 -15.41
CA SER A 6 5.40 -13.74 -14.71
C SER A 6 4.36 -14.05 -13.63
N LEU A 7 3.76 -15.24 -13.74
CA LEU A 7 2.83 -15.82 -12.77
C LEU A 7 3.48 -16.13 -11.40
N GLU A 8 4.76 -15.73 -11.18
CA GLU A 8 5.51 -15.98 -9.93
C GLU A 8 5.70 -14.74 -9.04
N GLU A 9 5.44 -13.52 -9.53
CA GLU A 9 5.59 -12.33 -8.70
C GLU A 9 4.37 -12.16 -7.78
N ARG A 10 4.49 -12.55 -6.52
CA ARG A 10 3.48 -12.23 -5.50
C ARG A 10 3.41 -10.70 -5.34
N TYR A 11 2.39 -10.08 -5.91
CA TYR A 11 2.14 -8.64 -5.78
C TYR A 11 1.62 -8.31 -4.38
N TYR A 12 2.46 -7.71 -3.53
CA TYR A 12 2.05 -7.29 -2.19
C TYR A 12 1.78 -5.79 -2.14
N THR A 13 0.52 -5.38 -1.98
CA THR A 13 0.19 -3.95 -1.75
C THR A 13 -0.03 -3.67 -0.28
N PHE A 14 0.72 -2.69 0.22
CA PHE A 14 0.53 -2.14 1.57
C PHE A 14 0.01 -0.72 1.46
N VAL A 15 -1.21 -0.51 1.97
CA VAL A 15 -1.77 0.83 2.14
C VAL A 15 -1.47 1.26 3.58
N TYR A 16 -0.62 2.28 3.76
CA TYR A 16 -0.31 2.81 5.09
C TYR A 16 -0.75 4.27 5.21
N VAL A 17 -1.52 4.56 6.26
CA VAL A 17 -2.04 5.90 6.55
C VAL A 17 -1.52 6.34 7.91
N SER A 18 -0.75 7.45 7.93
CA SER A 18 -0.80 8.54 8.93
C SER A 18 0.55 9.08 9.41
N LYS A 19 0.60 10.43 9.52
CA LYS A 19 1.59 11.27 10.20
C LYS A 19 1.67 11.12 11.74
N GLN A 20 0.76 10.40 12.40
CA GLN A 20 0.59 10.53 13.86
C GLN A 20 1.72 9.89 14.68
N LEU A 21 2.42 8.87 14.15
CA LEU A 21 3.48 8.17 14.87
C LEU A 21 4.65 7.87 13.92
N PHE A 22 5.75 8.61 14.09
CA PHE A 22 7.00 8.43 13.34
C PHE A 22 7.47 6.96 13.32
N PHE A 23 7.28 6.25 14.44
CA PHE A 23 7.68 4.86 14.63
C PHE A 23 6.90 3.87 13.74
N GLU A 24 5.58 4.00 13.64
CA GLU A 24 4.76 3.10 12.83
C GLU A 24 5.02 3.28 11.33
N ARG A 25 5.24 4.54 10.90
CA ARG A 25 5.64 4.84 9.52
C ARG A 25 6.97 4.17 9.18
N TYR A 26 7.94 4.21 10.08
CA TYR A 26 9.27 3.65 9.86
C TYR A 26 9.22 2.13 9.66
N LYS A 27 8.40 1.41 10.44
CA LYS A 27 8.19 -0.04 10.26
C LYS A 27 7.68 -0.39 8.86
N CYS A 28 6.66 0.32 8.36
CA CYS A 28 6.12 0.06 7.03
C CYS A 28 7.13 0.33 5.91
N ILE A 29 7.93 1.40 6.03
CA ILE A 29 8.99 1.69 5.06
C ILE A 29 10.07 0.60 5.08
N LEU A 30 10.51 0.17 6.26
CA LEU A 30 11.50 -0.92 6.37
C LEU A 30 10.98 -2.23 5.78
N TYR A 31 9.71 -2.56 6.05
CA TYR A 31 9.09 -3.76 5.49
C TYR A 31 9.00 -3.69 3.96
N TYR A 32 8.56 -2.56 3.42
CA TYR A 32 8.53 -2.32 1.98
C TYR A 32 9.93 -2.42 1.35
N GLN A 33 10.96 -1.85 1.99
CA GLN A 33 12.34 -1.97 1.53
C GLN A 33 12.82 -3.42 1.55
N ALA A 34 12.48 -4.20 2.58
CA ALA A 34 12.82 -5.62 2.66
C ALA A 34 12.14 -6.44 1.54
N LEU A 35 10.89 -6.13 1.19
CA LEU A 35 10.21 -6.76 0.05
C LEU A 35 10.93 -6.47 -1.27
N LYS A 36 11.26 -5.19 -1.52
CA LYS A 36 11.98 -4.77 -2.72
C LYS A 36 13.37 -5.40 -2.82
N ARG A 37 14.10 -5.52 -1.71
CA ARG A 37 15.41 -6.20 -1.67
C ARG A 37 15.34 -7.68 -2.02
N ASN A 38 14.20 -8.32 -1.78
CA ASN A 38 13.95 -9.72 -2.13
C ASN A 38 13.27 -9.88 -3.50
N ASN A 39 13.36 -8.86 -4.38
CA ASN A 39 12.74 -8.84 -5.71
C ASN A 39 11.21 -9.06 -5.71
N ASN A 40 10.52 -8.78 -4.59
CA ASN A 40 9.07 -8.85 -4.56
C ASN A 40 8.47 -7.55 -5.10
N SER A 41 7.54 -7.70 -6.04
CA SER A 41 6.74 -6.58 -6.53
C SER A 41 5.79 -6.10 -5.44
N ALA A 42 6.14 -4.97 -4.83
CA ALA A 42 5.32 -4.32 -3.82
C ALA A 42 5.03 -2.85 -4.15
N THR A 43 3.90 -2.35 -3.66
CA THR A 43 3.47 -0.95 -3.75
C THR A 43 3.13 -0.42 -2.37
N LEU A 44 3.59 0.80 -2.06
CA LEU A 44 3.33 1.48 -0.78
C LEU A 44 2.70 2.86 -1.05
N TYR A 45 1.49 3.07 -0.54
CA TYR A 45 0.83 4.38 -0.57
C TYR A 45 0.89 5.03 0.81
N ILE A 46 1.33 6.28 0.88
CA ILE A 46 1.42 7.09 2.11
C ILE A 46 0.57 8.34 1.94
N PHE A 47 -0.46 8.49 2.76
CA PHE A 47 -1.33 9.67 2.74
C PHE A 47 -0.83 10.77 3.70
N PRO A 48 -1.02 12.07 3.36
CA PRO A 48 -0.43 13.18 4.11
C PRO A 48 -1.09 13.43 5.48
N THR A 49 -2.34 12.99 5.66
CA THR A 49 -3.09 13.06 6.93
C THR A 49 -3.87 11.76 7.16
N GLY A 50 -4.26 11.52 8.41
CA GLY A 50 -4.99 10.32 8.82
C GLY A 50 -4.56 9.85 10.20
N GLY A 51 -5.03 8.69 10.64
CA GLY A 51 -4.61 8.02 11.88
C GLY A 51 -4.70 6.51 11.74
N HIS A 52 -4.14 5.78 12.69
CA HIS A 52 -4.26 4.32 12.72
C HIS A 52 -5.75 3.92 12.69
N GLY A 53 -6.10 2.96 11.82
CA GLY A 53 -7.48 2.48 11.64
C GLY A 53 -8.44 3.44 10.93
N TRP A 54 -7.99 4.58 10.39
CA TRP A 54 -8.89 5.55 9.73
C TRP A 54 -9.44 5.07 8.39
N GLY A 55 -8.83 4.07 7.75
CA GLY A 55 -9.30 3.57 6.46
C GLY A 55 -10.76 3.08 6.47
N MET A 56 -11.28 2.67 7.63
CA MET A 56 -12.68 2.25 7.78
C MET A 56 -13.63 3.43 8.08
N LYS A 57 -13.12 4.57 8.56
CA LYS A 57 -13.95 5.72 8.96
C LYS A 57 -14.55 6.39 7.74
N ASN A 58 -15.87 6.60 7.75
CA ASN A 58 -16.56 7.35 6.68
C ASN A 58 -16.08 8.80 6.55
N THR A 59 -15.55 9.39 7.62
CA THR A 59 -15.04 10.76 7.65
C THR A 59 -13.59 10.87 7.18
N PHE A 60 -12.95 9.77 6.77
CA PHE A 60 -11.57 9.84 6.30
C PHE A 60 -11.50 10.50 4.92
N GLN A 61 -10.78 11.62 4.84
CA GLN A 61 -10.66 12.45 3.65
C GLN A 61 -10.22 11.68 2.40
N TYR A 62 -9.29 10.72 2.53
CA TYR A 62 -8.76 9.95 1.40
C TYR A 62 -9.39 8.57 1.27
N LYS A 63 -10.57 8.33 1.87
CA LYS A 63 -11.22 7.02 1.85
C LYS A 63 -11.49 6.54 0.43
N ARG A 64 -12.00 7.42 -0.43
CA ARG A 64 -12.35 7.06 -1.81
C ARG A 64 -11.11 6.71 -2.61
N GLU A 65 -10.08 7.56 -2.54
CA GLU A 65 -8.80 7.37 -3.22
C GLU A 65 -8.14 6.06 -2.76
N MET A 66 -8.14 5.81 -1.45
CA MET A 66 -7.63 4.57 -0.86
C MET A 66 -8.39 3.34 -1.38
N LEU A 67 -9.72 3.38 -1.42
CA LEU A 67 -10.53 2.27 -1.94
C LEU A 67 -10.33 2.06 -3.45
N THR A 68 -10.15 3.13 -4.23
CA THR A 68 -9.83 3.03 -5.66
C THR A 68 -8.49 2.35 -5.88
N LEU A 69 -7.46 2.73 -5.12
CA LEU A 69 -6.13 2.10 -5.20
C LEU A 69 -6.19 0.64 -4.76
N LEU A 70 -6.93 0.34 -3.70
CA LEU A 70 -7.14 -1.04 -3.24
C LEU A 70 -7.86 -1.87 -4.30
N LYS A 71 -8.92 -1.33 -4.90
CA LYS A 71 -9.65 -2.00 -5.98
C LYS A 71 -8.75 -2.26 -7.18
N SER A 72 -8.01 -1.26 -7.63
CA SER A 72 -7.06 -1.40 -8.76
C SER A 72 -6.02 -2.47 -8.47
N TRP A 73 -5.54 -2.59 -7.23
CA TRP A 73 -4.62 -3.67 -6.88
C TRP A 73 -5.28 -5.04 -6.91
N LEU A 74 -6.51 -5.17 -6.39
CA LEU A 74 -7.24 -6.44 -6.44
C LEU A 74 -7.56 -6.88 -7.87
N ASP A 75 -7.89 -5.93 -8.75
CA ASP A 75 -8.17 -6.20 -10.16
C ASP A 75 -6.90 -6.58 -10.95
N ASP A 76 -5.71 -6.22 -10.45
CA ASP A 76 -4.40 -6.52 -11.04
C ASP A 76 -3.81 -7.89 -10.60
N ILE A 77 -4.47 -8.61 -9.67
CA ILE A 77 -4.10 -9.97 -9.22
C ILE A 77 -4.77 -11.02 -10.10
#